data_AF-A0A8T8HWF7-F1
#
_entry.id   AF-A0A8T8HWF7-F1
#
_cell.length_a   1.000
_cell.length_b   1.000
_cell.length_c   1.000
_cell.angle_alpha   90.00
_cell.angle_beta   90.00
_cell.angle_gamma   90.00
#
_symmetry.space_group_name_H-M   'P 1'
#
loop_
_entity.id
_entity.type
_entity.pdbx_description
1 polymer ?
#
loop_
_entity_poly.entity_id
_entity_poly.type
_entity_poly.pdbx_seq_one_letter_code
_entity_poly.pdbx_strand_id
1 'polypeptide(L)'
;VHAVIVALGCAPGLGFVHTGHVKSFVYDIADLYKADVTIPIAFDVAARDVADIGTETRRAVRDRMRNGAFLDTCVRDIKTLLREDDGLIEYGPEAFEDPDFEARNVVMLWDDKGRAVAGGTS
;
A
#
# COMPACT_ATOMS: atom_id res chain seq x y z
N VAL A 1 4.86 -1.00 6.64
CA VAL A 1 4.51 -1.16 5.21
C VAL A 1 3.29 -2.05 5.00
N HIS A 2 3.31 -3.37 5.29
CA HIS A 2 2.14 -4.25 5.08
C HIS A 2 0.83 -3.70 5.68
N ALA A 3 0.88 -3.19 6.92
CA ALA A 3 -0.29 -2.58 7.56
C ALA A 3 -0.85 -1.38 6.78
N VAL A 4 0.01 -0.56 6.16
CA VAL A 4 -0.42 0.59 5.33
C VAL A 4 -1.07 0.11 4.04
N ILE A 5 -0.47 -0.88 3.37
CA ILE A 5 -1.02 -1.47 2.14
C ILE A 5 -2.44 -2.00 2.37
N VAL A 6 -2.64 -2.79 3.41
CA VAL A 6 -3.97 -3.35 3.73
C VAL A 6 -4.94 -2.27 4.20
N ALA A 7 -4.48 -1.28 4.98
CA ALA A 7 -5.32 -0.17 5.43
C ALA A 7 -5.80 0.73 4.27
N LEU A 8 -5.07 0.79 3.16
CA LEU A 8 -5.46 1.48 1.94
C LEU A 8 -6.36 0.62 1.02
N GLY A 9 -6.70 -0.61 1.41
CA GLY A 9 -7.51 -1.53 0.60
C GLY A 9 -6.74 -2.20 -0.54
N CYS A 10 -5.41 -2.05 -0.60
CA CYS A 10 -4.59 -2.66 -1.63
C CYS A 10 -4.33 -4.16 -1.34
N ALA A 11 -4.17 -4.96 -2.40
CA ALA A 11 -3.85 -6.39 -2.29
C ALA A 11 -2.33 -6.62 -2.11
N PRO A 12 -1.84 -7.19 -0.99
CA PRO A 12 -0.41 -7.37 -0.75
C PRO A 12 0.30 -8.33 -1.72
N GLY A 13 -0.44 -9.22 -2.37
CA GLY A 13 0.09 -10.19 -3.33
C GLY A 13 0.29 -9.66 -4.75
N LEU A 14 -0.28 -8.49 -5.08
CA LEU A 14 -0.19 -7.89 -6.42
C LEU A 14 1.00 -6.93 -6.51
N GLY A 15 2.21 -7.48 -6.55
CA GLY A 15 3.42 -6.66 -6.79
C GLY A 15 3.67 -6.38 -8.27
N PHE A 16 4.46 -5.34 -8.52
CA PHE A 16 4.89 -4.87 -9.83
C PHE A 16 6.28 -5.43 -10.19
N VAL A 17 7.24 -5.34 -9.26
CA VAL A 17 8.62 -5.83 -9.48
C VAL A 17 8.76 -7.23 -8.91
N HIS A 18 8.32 -7.44 -7.66
CA HIS A 18 8.27 -8.76 -7.05
C HIS A 18 6.99 -9.49 -7.46
N THR A 19 7.09 -10.74 -7.87
CA THR A 19 5.94 -11.56 -8.28
C THR A 19 5.99 -12.95 -7.64
N GLY A 20 4.86 -13.69 -7.68
CA GLY A 20 4.80 -15.07 -7.18
C GLY A 20 4.77 -15.23 -5.66
N HIS A 21 4.65 -14.15 -4.88
CA HIS A 21 4.59 -14.19 -3.43
C HIS A 21 3.37 -13.41 -2.90
N VAL A 22 2.72 -13.92 -1.84
CA VAL A 22 1.55 -13.27 -1.19
C VAL A 22 1.84 -11.91 -0.53
N LYS A 23 3.10 -11.48 -0.58
CA LYS A 23 3.60 -10.19 -0.05
C LYS A 23 4.44 -9.44 -1.09
N SER A 24 4.31 -9.80 -2.36
CA SER A 24 5.02 -9.18 -3.46
C SER A 24 4.98 -7.64 -3.40
N PHE A 25 3.80 -7.05 -3.25
CA PHE A 25 3.67 -5.58 -3.16
C PHE A 25 4.26 -5.00 -1.87
N VAL A 26 4.29 -5.79 -0.78
CA VAL A 26 4.98 -5.37 0.46
C VAL A 26 6.47 -5.21 0.22
N TYR A 27 7.08 -6.11 -0.56
CA TYR A 27 8.50 -6.03 -0.88
C TYR A 27 8.80 -4.85 -1.79
N ASP A 28 7.99 -4.63 -2.83
CA ASP A 28 8.12 -3.46 -3.71
C ASP A 28 8.16 -2.15 -2.92
N ILE A 29 7.18 -1.94 -2.03
CA ILE A 29 7.11 -0.71 -1.24
C ILE A 29 8.18 -0.66 -0.16
N ALA A 30 8.55 -1.80 0.46
CA ALA A 30 9.61 -1.80 1.46
C ALA A 30 10.97 -1.42 0.85
N ASP A 31 11.21 -1.79 -0.40
CA ASP A 31 12.48 -1.54 -1.09
C ASP A 31 12.74 -0.06 -1.34
N LEU A 32 11.69 0.76 -1.46
CA LEU A 32 11.80 2.23 -1.56
C LEU A 32 12.52 2.84 -0.34
N TYR A 33 12.50 2.20 0.82
CA TYR A 33 13.02 2.76 2.07
C TYR A 33 14.24 2.00 2.63
N LYS A 34 14.59 0.85 2.05
CA LYS A 34 15.64 -0.03 2.60
C LYS A 34 17.00 0.68 2.69
N ALA A 35 17.36 1.42 1.64
CA ALA A 35 18.63 2.12 1.53
C ALA A 35 18.78 3.26 2.55
N ASP A 36 17.69 3.99 2.82
CA ASP A 36 17.74 5.17 3.69
C ASP A 36 17.47 4.87 5.16
N VAL A 37 16.95 3.68 5.47
CA VAL A 37 16.52 3.31 6.82
C VAL A 37 17.22 2.04 7.28
N THR A 38 16.87 0.89 6.73
CA THR A 38 17.24 -0.40 7.34
C THR A 38 18.68 -0.79 7.08
N ILE A 39 19.23 -0.46 5.92
CA ILE A 39 20.61 -0.82 5.56
C ILE A 39 21.61 -0.07 6.46
N PRO A 40 21.58 1.27 6.59
CA PRO A 40 22.49 1.99 7.49
C PRO A 40 22.37 1.53 8.95
N ILE A 41 21.14 1.36 9.45
CA ILE A 41 20.90 0.88 10.82
C ILE A 41 21.51 -0.50 11.04
N ALA A 42 21.39 -1.42 10.08
CA ALA A 42 21.96 -2.75 10.21
C ALA A 42 23.48 -2.71 10.34
N PHE A 43 24.17 -1.89 9.54
CA PHE A 43 25.61 -1.70 9.65
C PHE A 43 26.03 -1.00 10.95
N ASP A 44 25.30 0.03 11.38
CA ASP A 44 25.56 0.75 12.63
C ASP A 44 25.42 -0.16 13.86
N VAL A 45 24.42 -1.04 13.88
CA VAL A 45 24.21 -2.00 14.96
C VAL A 45 25.27 -3.10 14.92
N ALA A 46 25.59 -3.62 13.72
CA ALA A 46 26.61 -4.66 13.56
C ALA A 46 28.02 -4.18 13.94
N ALA A 47 28.30 -2.88 13.81
CA ALA A 47 29.57 -2.28 14.24
C ALA A 47 29.71 -2.13 15.77
N ARG A 48 28.63 -2.31 16.54
CA ARG A 48 28.61 -2.20 18.00
C ARG A 48 28.72 -3.58 18.63
N ASP A 49 29.40 -3.68 19.77
CA ASP A 49 29.41 -4.90 20.60
C ASP A 49 28.12 -4.96 21.43
N VAL A 50 27.06 -5.51 20.84
CA VAL A 50 25.73 -5.62 21.46
C VAL A 50 25.36 -7.07 21.74
N ALA A 51 24.80 -7.32 22.93
CA ALA A 51 24.42 -8.67 23.34
C ALA A 51 23.23 -9.25 22.54
N ASP A 52 22.30 -8.41 22.07
CA ASP A 52 21.15 -8.82 21.24
C ASP A 52 20.97 -7.88 20.05
N ILE A 53 21.57 -8.26 18.91
CA ILE A 53 21.48 -7.55 17.63
C ILE A 53 20.02 -7.35 17.20
N GLY A 54 19.15 -8.35 17.41
CA GLY A 54 17.77 -8.30 16.95
C GLY A 54 16.94 -7.28 17.71
N THR A 55 17.09 -7.23 19.04
CA THR A 55 16.41 -6.24 19.87
C THR A 55 16.90 -4.83 19.61
N GLU A 56 18.22 -4.62 19.52
CA GLU A 56 18.80 -3.31 19.26
C GLU A 56 18.43 -2.79 17.85
N THR A 57 18.49 -3.65 16.82
CA THR A 57 18.04 -3.29 15.47
C THR A 57 16.57 -2.87 15.46
N ARG A 58 15.68 -3.62 16.13
CA ARG A 58 14.25 -3.26 16.18
C ARG A 58 14.01 -1.93 16.91
N ARG A 59 14.77 -1.65 17.98
CA ARG A 59 14.70 -0.36 18.69
C ARG A 59 15.17 0.78 17.79
N ALA A 60 16.33 0.64 17.17
CA ALA A 60 16.88 1.66 16.27
C ALA A 60 15.96 1.96 15.08
N VAL A 61 15.38 0.93 14.44
CA VAL A 61 14.39 1.12 13.36
C VAL A 61 13.15 1.84 13.89
N ARG A 62 12.63 1.46 15.06
CA ARG A 62 11.47 2.13 15.67
C ARG A 62 11.76 3.60 15.96
N ASP A 63 12.93 3.91 16.50
CA ASP A 63 13.32 5.27 16.83
C ASP A 63 13.47 6.13 15.56
N ARG A 64 14.01 5.54 14.48
CA ARG A 64 14.11 6.20 13.16
C ARG A 64 12.74 6.46 12.51
N MET A 65 11.75 5.62 12.81
CA MET A 65 10.37 5.74 12.32
C MET A 65 9.45 6.50 13.30
N ARG A 66 9.98 6.97 14.43
CA ARG A 66 9.24 7.72 15.45
C ARG A 66 8.72 9.03 14.87
N ASN A 67 7.61 9.53 15.43
CA ASN A 67 6.91 10.77 15.03
C ASN A 67 5.97 10.66 13.82
N GLY A 68 5.63 9.45 13.35
CA GLY A 68 4.56 9.23 12.37
C GLY A 68 4.91 9.55 10.91
N ALA A 69 5.92 10.37 10.65
CA ALA A 69 6.32 10.81 9.32
C ALA A 69 6.58 9.66 8.33
N PHE A 70 7.06 8.51 8.79
CA PHE A 70 7.27 7.34 7.93
C PHE A 70 5.96 6.75 7.41
N LEU A 71 4.93 6.61 8.26
CA LEU A 71 3.65 6.05 7.83
C LEU A 71 2.93 6.99 6.87
N ASP A 72 2.93 8.30 7.16
CA ASP A 72 2.35 9.32 6.27
C ASP A 72 3.06 9.34 4.92
N THR A 73 4.39 9.19 4.92
CA THR A 73 5.20 9.07 3.70
C THR A 73 4.81 7.80 2.93
N CYS A 74 4.73 6.63 3.57
CA CYS A 74 4.27 5.41 2.91
C CYS A 74 2.87 5.54 2.29
N VAL A 75 1.94 6.18 2.99
CA VAL A 75 0.58 6.41 2.47
C VAL A 75 0.64 7.28 1.22
N ARG A 76 1.37 8.39 1.28
CA ARG A 76 1.52 9.30 0.15
C ARG A 76 2.17 8.61 -1.04
N ASP A 77 3.25 7.87 -0.81
CA ASP A 77 4.01 7.24 -1.89
C ASP A 77 3.20 6.14 -2.58
N ILE A 78 2.45 5.33 -1.83
CA ILE A 78 1.52 4.33 -2.41
C ILE A 78 0.43 5.03 -3.23
N LYS A 79 -0.18 6.10 -2.70
CA LYS A 79 -1.21 6.86 -3.43
C LYS A 79 -0.65 7.49 -4.71
N THR A 80 0.57 8.03 -4.67
CA THR A 80 1.22 8.60 -5.84
C THR A 80 1.58 7.52 -6.86
N LEU A 81 2.07 6.35 -6.42
CA LEU A 81 2.41 5.24 -7.31
C LEU A 81 1.19 4.68 -8.05
N LEU A 82 0.05 4.59 -7.35
CA LEU A 82 -1.20 4.05 -7.90
C LEU A 82 -2.10 5.13 -8.53
N ARG A 83 -1.66 6.39 -8.52
CA ARG A 83 -2.39 7.46 -9.21
C ARG A 83 -2.21 7.29 -10.71
N GLU A 84 -3.32 7.41 -11.43
CA GLU A 84 -3.30 7.52 -12.88
C GLU A 84 -2.85 8.95 -13.24
N ASP A 85 -1.80 9.08 -14.05
CA ASP A 85 -1.59 10.29 -14.84
C ASP A 85 -2.60 10.23 -16.00
N ASP A 86 -3.59 11.13 -15.96
CA ASP A 86 -4.61 11.43 -16.97
C ASP A 86 -4.64 10.52 -18.22
N GLY A 87 -5.60 9.60 -18.30
CA GLY A 87 -6.08 9.08 -19.59
C GLY A 87 -6.19 7.57 -19.80
N LEU A 88 -6.27 6.75 -18.74
CA LEU A 88 -6.62 5.33 -18.91
C LEU A 88 -8.12 5.10 -18.73
N ILE A 89 -8.71 4.79 -19.88
CA ILE A 89 -10.05 4.28 -20.19
C ILE A 89 -10.89 3.94 -18.96
N GLU A 90 -11.96 4.70 -18.86
CA GLU A 90 -13.13 4.46 -18.04
C GLU A 90 -13.67 3.03 -18.25
N TYR A 91 -13.22 2.09 -17.42
CA TYR A 91 -14.07 0.98 -16.99
C TYR A 91 -14.60 1.34 -15.60
N GLY A 92 -15.52 2.31 -15.59
CA GLY A 92 -16.32 2.76 -14.45
C GLY A 92 -15.60 3.68 -13.45
N PRO A 93 -15.89 4.99 -13.47
CA PRO A 93 -16.18 5.71 -12.23
C PRO A 93 -17.15 6.91 -12.33
N GLU A 94 -17.95 7.10 -13.39
CA GLU A 94 -19.08 8.07 -13.35
C GLU A 94 -20.07 7.76 -12.19
N ALA A 95 -20.03 6.54 -11.62
CA ALA A 95 -20.83 6.14 -10.47
C ALA A 95 -20.32 6.66 -9.11
N PHE A 96 -19.02 6.98 -8.97
CA PHE A 96 -18.43 7.40 -7.68
C PHE A 96 -18.44 8.93 -7.48
N GLU A 97 -18.77 9.70 -8.50
CA GLU A 97 -19.00 11.14 -8.41
C GLU A 97 -20.44 11.51 -8.04
N ASP A 98 -21.33 10.51 -7.89
CA ASP A 98 -22.67 10.72 -7.34
C ASP A 98 -22.55 11.08 -5.84
N PRO A 99 -22.99 12.27 -5.40
CA PRO A 99 -23.01 12.63 -3.99
C PRO A 99 -23.87 11.69 -3.12
N ASP A 100 -24.73 10.86 -3.73
CA ASP A 100 -25.49 9.79 -3.07
C ASP A 100 -24.79 8.41 -3.10
N PHE A 101 -23.54 8.30 -3.59
CA PHE A 101 -22.83 7.01 -3.69
C PHE A 101 -22.65 6.34 -2.32
N GLU A 102 -22.31 7.11 -1.28
CA GLU A 102 -22.25 6.63 0.12
C GLU A 102 -23.63 6.18 0.65
N ALA A 103 -24.72 6.75 0.12
CA ALA A 103 -26.08 6.43 0.54
C ALA A 103 -26.65 5.19 -0.16
N ARG A 104 -26.09 4.79 -1.30
CA ARG A 104 -26.54 3.61 -2.04
C ARG A 104 -25.65 2.43 -1.71
N ASN A 105 -26.27 1.42 -1.09
CA ASN A 105 -25.67 0.11 -0.89
C ASN A 105 -25.63 -0.63 -2.25
N VAL A 106 -24.78 -0.15 -3.18
CA VAL A 106 -24.83 -0.57 -4.59
C VAL A 106 -24.08 -1.88 -4.78
N VAL A 107 -24.77 -3.01 -4.62
CA VAL A 107 -24.32 -4.27 -5.23
C VAL A 107 -24.62 -4.19 -6.72
N MET A 108 -23.58 -4.19 -7.56
CA MET A 108 -23.71 -4.19 -9.02
C MET A 108 -23.40 -5.56 -9.61
N LEU A 109 -24.07 -5.86 -10.72
CA LEU A 109 -23.73 -6.98 -11.59
C LEU A 109 -22.79 -6.49 -12.69
N TRP A 110 -21.74 -7.26 -12.93
CA TRP A 110 -20.83 -7.04 -14.03
C TRP A 110 -21.50 -7.47 -15.35
N ASP A 111 -21.41 -6.63 -16.38
CA ASP A 111 -21.79 -6.96 -17.75
C ASP A 111 -20.64 -6.69 -18.74
N ASP A 112 -20.69 -7.34 -19.89
CA ASP A 112 -19.67 -7.25 -20.94
C ASP A 112 -19.78 -5.98 -21.79
N LYS A 113 -20.78 -5.13 -21.52
CA LYS A 113 -21.09 -3.90 -22.27
C LYS A 113 -20.69 -2.64 -21.51
N GLY A 114 -20.00 -2.78 -20.38
CA GLY A 114 -19.57 -1.67 -19.55
C GLY A 114 -20.73 -0.92 -18.89
N ARG A 115 -21.91 -1.54 -18.75
CA ARG A 115 -23.06 -0.91 -18.11
C ARG A 115 -23.11 -1.30 -16.65
N ALA A 116 -23.47 -0.30 -15.84
CA ALA A 116 -23.82 -0.46 -14.45
C ALA A 116 -25.21 -1.14 -14.33
N VAL A 117 -25.24 -2.45 -14.02
CA VAL A 117 -26.49 -3.20 -13.79
C VAL A 117 -26.76 -3.36 -12.30
N ALA A 118 -27.92 -2.91 -11.82
CA ALA A 118 -28.30 -3.05 -10.41
C ALA A 118 -28.49 -4.53 -10.01
N GLY A 119 -27.84 -4.95 -8.94
CA GLY A 119 -28.07 -6.25 -8.32
C GLY A 119 -29.38 -6.30 -7.53
N GLY A 120 -29.94 -7.50 -7.34
CA GLY A 120 -31.09 -7.71 -6.45
C GLY A 120 -32.43 -7.18 -6.96
N THR A 121 -32.55 -6.90 -8.26
CA THR A 121 -33.82 -6.51 -8.91
C THR A 121 -34.42 -7.71 -9.65
N SER A 122 -35.75 -7.87 -9.61
CA SER A 122 -36.52 -8.93 -10.28
C SER A 122 -37.18 -8.43 -11.55
#